data_AF-A0A7Y6AD52-F1
#
_entry.id   AF-A0A7Y6AD52-F1
#
_cell.length_a   1.000
_cell.length_b   1.000
_cell.length_c   1.000
_cell.angle_alpha   90.00
_cell.angle_beta   90.00
_cell.angle_gamma   90.00
#
_symmetry.space_group_name_H-M   'P 1'
#
loop_
_entity.id
_entity.type
_entity.pdbx_description
1 polymer ?
#
loop_
_entity_poly.entity_id
_entity_poly.type
_entity_poly.pdbx_seq_one_letter_code
_entity_poly.pdbx_strand_id
1 'polypeptide(L)'
;MWRHRQREQFARAVDAHPGPTAEADEFADELAVVALLRKAAVTAGPDEAARARMRARVLGAEPAPPTELDRTGLDEIGHDPRKHRTGARGRLVVALAAALCLLFSLAGMSLLLSRDALPGDALYGVKRTAESASLGLTFDEESKGYKRLEFAGARLGELETLVDRYRESGGGPLGGYLTALTDFDADAAAGSRVLAALGSNSD
;
A
#
# COMPACT_ATOMS: atom_id res chain seq x y z
N MET A 1 -11.68 -15.91 26.70
CA MET A 1 -12.47 -14.87 27.40
C MET A 1 -11.88 -13.47 27.32
N TRP A 2 -10.56 -13.26 27.47
CA TRP A 2 -9.93 -11.93 27.49
C TRP A 2 -10.15 -11.08 26.22
N ARG A 3 -9.98 -11.66 25.02
CA ARG A 3 -10.19 -10.97 23.73
C ARG A 3 -11.62 -10.46 23.48
N HIS A 4 -12.64 -11.05 24.13
CA HIS A 4 -14.02 -10.59 23.97
C HIS A 4 -14.29 -9.33 24.80
N ARG A 5 -13.77 -9.30 26.03
CA ARG A 5 -13.87 -8.13 26.91
C ARG A 5 -13.20 -6.89 26.33
N GLN A 6 -12.01 -7.03 25.74
CA GLN A 6 -11.34 -5.92 25.07
C GLN A 6 -12.14 -5.34 23.90
N ARG A 7 -12.81 -6.20 23.11
CA ARG A 7 -13.66 -5.73 21.99
C ARG A 7 -14.86 -4.92 22.48
N GLU A 8 -15.47 -5.35 23.58
CA GLU A 8 -16.59 -4.61 24.17
C GLU A 8 -16.15 -3.30 24.82
N GLN A 9 -14.97 -3.26 25.44
CA GLN A 9 -14.38 -2.04 25.99
C GLN A 9 -14.05 -1.03 24.88
N PHE A 10 -13.40 -1.50 23.82
CA PHE A 10 -13.12 -0.67 22.65
C PHE A 10 -14.40 -0.15 21.99
N ALA A 11 -15.43 -1.00 21.82
CA ALA A 11 -16.73 -0.58 21.27
C ALA A 11 -17.37 0.53 22.12
N ARG A 12 -17.35 0.37 23.45
CA ARG A 12 -17.81 1.41 24.38
C ARG A 12 -16.98 2.70 24.28
N ALA A 13 -15.67 2.60 24.15
CA ALA A 13 -14.79 3.75 23.99
C ALA A 13 -15.03 4.50 22.67
N VAL A 14 -15.36 3.79 21.58
CA VAL A 14 -15.73 4.37 20.28
C VAL A 14 -17.08 5.10 20.30
N ASP A 15 -18.05 4.56 21.06
CA ASP A 15 -19.39 5.12 21.20
C ASP A 15 -19.47 6.26 22.23
N ALA A 16 -18.52 6.32 23.18
CA ALA A 16 -18.44 7.37 24.17
C ALA A 16 -18.11 8.74 23.53
N HIS A 17 -18.79 9.80 23.97
CA HIS A 17 -18.47 11.17 23.58
C HIS A 17 -17.09 11.57 24.14
N PRO A 18 -16.33 12.46 23.48
CA PRO A 18 -14.97 12.80 23.88
C PRO A 18 -14.97 13.42 25.28
N GLY A 19 -14.60 12.60 26.26
CA GLY A 19 -14.40 12.96 27.65
C GLY A 19 -13.30 12.08 28.24
N PRO A 20 -12.52 12.57 29.22
CA PRO A 20 -11.36 11.84 29.73
C PRO A 20 -11.83 10.67 30.60
N THR A 21 -11.87 9.46 30.03
CA THR A 21 -12.07 8.21 30.76
C THR A 21 -10.78 7.40 30.74
N ALA A 22 -10.53 6.58 31.77
CA ALA A 22 -9.37 5.69 31.82
C ALA A 22 -9.32 4.71 30.63
N GLU A 23 -10.47 4.38 30.03
CA GLU A 23 -10.57 3.53 28.83
C GLU A 23 -10.14 4.29 27.55
N ALA A 24 -10.28 5.62 27.49
CA ALA A 24 -9.85 6.41 26.34
C ALA A 24 -8.32 6.53 26.24
N ASP A 25 -7.61 6.41 27.36
CA ASP A 25 -6.13 6.44 27.41
C ASP A 25 -5.53 5.09 26.98
N GLU A 26 -6.19 3.96 27.30
CA GLU A 26 -5.78 2.62 26.85
C GLU A 26 -5.87 2.44 25.32
N PHE A 27 -6.84 3.10 24.67
CA PHE A 27 -7.09 3.00 23.23
C PHE A 27 -6.80 4.30 22.47
N ALA A 28 -5.89 5.14 22.98
CA ALA A 28 -5.64 6.47 22.44
C ALA A 28 -5.28 6.47 20.94
N ASP A 29 -4.43 5.53 20.51
CA ASP A 29 -3.99 5.41 19.12
C ASP A 29 -5.12 4.90 18.22
N GLU A 30 -5.86 3.88 18.64
CA GLU A 30 -6.99 3.34 17.88
C GLU A 30 -8.13 4.35 17.77
N LEU A 31 -8.40 5.11 18.82
CA LEU A 31 -9.39 6.19 18.81
C LEU A 31 -8.95 7.35 17.91
N ALA A 32 -7.65 7.64 17.81
CA ALA A 32 -7.12 8.61 16.84
C ALA A 32 -7.36 8.16 15.39
N VAL A 33 -7.18 6.87 15.09
CA VAL A 33 -7.51 6.29 13.77
C VAL A 33 -9.02 6.40 13.50
N VAL A 34 -9.87 6.08 14.48
CA VAL A 34 -11.33 6.23 14.36
C VAL A 34 -11.73 7.69 14.12
N ALA A 35 -11.08 8.65 14.78
CA ALA A 35 -11.31 10.07 14.56
C ALA A 35 -10.92 10.52 13.13
N LEU A 36 -9.79 10.04 12.62
CA LEU A 36 -9.37 10.28 11.23
C LEU A 36 -10.35 9.68 10.23
N LEU A 37 -10.80 8.43 10.45
CA LEU A 37 -11.79 7.77 9.61
C LEU A 37 -13.14 8.50 9.63
N ARG A 38 -13.57 8.99 10.80
CA ARG A 38 -14.79 9.80 10.93
C ARG A 38 -14.70 11.10 10.14
N LYS A 39 -13.55 11.79 10.21
CA LYS A 39 -13.29 13.01 9.42
C LYS A 39 -13.31 12.74 7.91
N ALA A 40 -12.74 11.63 7.47
CA ALA A 40 -12.78 11.21 6.07
C ALA A 40 -14.19 10.77 5.61
N ALA A 41 -14.98 10.16 6.49
CA ALA A 41 -16.34 9.74 6.19
C ALA A 41 -17.29 10.91 5.89
N VAL A 42 -16.99 12.11 6.41
CA VAL A 42 -17.75 13.34 6.10
C VAL A 42 -17.63 13.70 4.61
N THR A 43 -16.47 13.47 3.99
CA THR A 43 -16.24 13.79 2.57
C THR A 43 -16.66 12.66 1.63
N ALA A 44 -16.72 11.42 2.11
CA ALA A 44 -17.11 10.23 1.34
C ALA A 44 -18.57 9.79 1.53
N GLY A 45 -19.31 10.40 2.46
CA GLY A 45 -20.67 10.01 2.82
C GLY A 45 -21.75 10.45 1.81
N PRO A 46 -23.00 9.96 1.96
CA PRO A 46 -24.12 10.38 1.14
C PRO A 46 -24.34 11.88 1.22
N ASP A 47 -24.60 12.52 0.06
CA ASP A 47 -24.95 13.93 0.02
C ASP A 47 -26.24 14.24 0.81
N GLU A 48 -26.45 15.52 1.10
CA GLU A 48 -27.57 15.98 1.92
C GLU A 48 -28.93 15.58 1.34
N ALA A 49 -29.07 15.63 0.01
CA ALA A 49 -30.28 15.20 -0.69
C ALA A 49 -30.52 13.69 -0.55
N ALA A 50 -29.49 12.86 -0.61
CA ALA A 50 -29.56 11.43 -0.38
C ALA A 50 -29.97 11.12 1.07
N ARG A 51 -29.41 11.87 2.02
CA ARG A 51 -29.73 11.75 3.45
C ARG A 51 -31.18 12.14 3.75
N ALA A 52 -31.66 13.23 3.13
CA ALA A 52 -33.06 13.66 3.22
C ALA A 52 -34.01 12.59 2.66
N ARG A 53 -33.68 11.98 1.51
CA ARG A 53 -34.47 10.88 0.94
C ARG A 53 -34.48 9.63 1.82
N MET A 54 -33.35 9.26 2.40
CA MET A 54 -33.26 8.14 3.36
C MET A 54 -34.13 8.42 4.59
N ARG A 55 -34.04 9.64 5.13
CA ARG A 55 -34.85 10.07 6.28
C ARG A 55 -36.35 10.05 5.96
N ALA A 56 -36.76 10.52 4.78
CA ALA A 56 -38.15 10.50 4.34
C ALA A 56 -38.70 9.07 4.23
N ARG A 57 -37.92 8.13 3.69
CA ARG A 57 -38.29 6.70 3.63
C ARG A 57 -38.42 6.05 5.00
N VAL A 58 -37.49 6.36 5.92
CA VAL A 58 -37.51 5.79 7.28
C VAL A 58 -38.68 6.34 8.10
N LEU A 59 -39.03 7.61 7.91
CA LEU A 59 -40.13 8.27 8.62
C LEU A 59 -41.51 8.01 7.98
N GLY A 60 -41.58 7.16 6.94
CA GLY A 60 -42.85 6.83 6.26
C GLY A 60 -43.50 8.03 5.55
N ALA A 61 -42.77 9.11 5.34
CA ALA A 61 -43.25 10.30 4.65
C ALA A 61 -43.05 10.12 3.14
N GLU A 62 -43.90 9.34 2.49
CA GLU A 62 -43.97 9.29 1.03
C GLU A 62 -44.78 10.48 0.50
N PRO A 63 -44.19 11.43 -0.25
CA PRO A 63 -44.99 12.21 -1.19
C PRO A 63 -45.36 11.28 -2.36
N ALA A 64 -46.66 11.06 -2.56
CA ALA A 64 -47.18 10.34 -3.71
C ALA A 64 -46.65 10.96 -5.02
N PRO A 65 -46.24 10.16 -6.03
CA PRO A 65 -45.81 10.69 -7.31
C PRO A 65 -46.99 11.38 -8.04
N PRO A 66 -46.74 12.41 -8.88
CA PRO A 66 -47.79 12.98 -9.72
C PRO A 66 -48.30 11.90 -10.67
N THR A 67 -49.61 11.69 -10.65
CA THR A 67 -50.34 10.82 -11.57
C THR A 67 -50.21 11.39 -12.98
N GLU A 68 -49.34 10.79 -13.81
CA GLU A 68 -49.51 10.91 -15.26
C GLU A 68 -50.52 9.87 -15.74
N LEU A 69 -51.50 10.41 -16.47
CA LEU A 69 -52.72 9.78 -16.91
C LEU A 69 -52.48 8.73 -17.98
N ASP A 70 -53.15 7.60 -17.77
CA ASP A 70 -53.86 6.77 -18.75
C ASP A 70 -53.11 6.23 -19.98
N ARG A 71 -52.92 4.91 -19.99
CA ARG A 71 -53.23 4.01 -21.12
C ARG A 71 -53.14 2.54 -20.69
N THR A 72 -54.30 2.00 -20.35
CA THR A 72 -54.81 0.64 -20.67
C THR A 72 -53.83 -0.54 -20.79
N GLY A 73 -54.03 -1.57 -19.93
CA GLY A 73 -53.99 -2.98 -20.35
C GLY A 73 -52.93 -3.90 -19.74
N LEU A 74 -53.29 -4.52 -18.60
CA LEU A 74 -53.10 -5.94 -18.18
C LEU A 74 -51.72 -6.65 -18.31
N ASP A 75 -51.30 -7.17 -17.15
CA ASP A 75 -50.42 -8.32 -16.83
C ASP A 75 -48.90 -8.17 -17.05
N GLU A 76 -48.11 -7.92 -15.97
CA GLU A 76 -47.35 -8.93 -15.17
C GLU A 76 -46.37 -9.76 -16.04
N ILE A 77 -45.03 -9.75 -15.92
CA ILE A 77 -44.08 -9.50 -14.82
C ILE A 77 -42.81 -8.91 -15.45
N GLY A 78 -42.57 -7.61 -15.24
CA GLY A 78 -41.36 -6.92 -15.70
C GLY A 78 -40.40 -6.67 -14.55
N HIS A 79 -39.33 -7.44 -14.46
CA HIS A 79 -38.19 -7.15 -13.61
C HIS A 79 -37.53 -5.83 -14.04
N ASP A 80 -37.73 -4.75 -13.29
CA ASP A 80 -37.11 -3.45 -13.56
C ASP A 80 -35.97 -3.18 -12.55
N PRO A 81 -34.69 -3.42 -12.91
CA PRO A 81 -33.56 -3.16 -12.03
C PRO A 81 -33.25 -1.67 -12.09
N ARG A 82 -33.91 -0.86 -11.25
CA ARG A 82 -33.62 0.57 -11.13
C ARG A 82 -32.26 0.78 -10.45
N LYS A 83 -31.20 0.64 -11.27
CA LYS A 83 -29.81 0.98 -11.00
C LYS A 83 -29.74 2.29 -10.23
N HIS A 84 -29.40 2.18 -8.95
CA HIS A 84 -29.00 3.33 -8.14
C HIS A 84 -27.89 4.08 -8.87
N ARG A 85 -28.19 5.26 -9.40
CA ARG A 85 -27.19 6.18 -9.95
C ARG A 85 -26.44 6.80 -8.77
N THR A 86 -25.52 6.04 -8.16
CA THR A 86 -24.40 6.69 -7.47
C THR A 86 -23.72 7.57 -8.51
N GLY A 87 -23.73 8.88 -8.29
CA GLY A 87 -23.32 9.87 -9.29
C GLY A 87 -21.97 9.48 -9.90
N ALA A 88 -21.82 9.62 -11.22
CA ALA A 88 -20.65 9.14 -11.95
C ALA A 88 -19.31 9.60 -11.33
N ARG A 89 -19.32 10.78 -10.68
CA ARG A 89 -18.17 11.34 -9.95
C ARG A 89 -17.72 10.51 -8.74
N GLY A 90 -18.64 9.99 -7.93
CA GLY A 90 -18.30 9.14 -6.77
C GLY A 90 -17.76 7.77 -7.19
N ARG A 91 -18.32 7.19 -8.26
CA ARG A 91 -17.79 5.97 -8.88
C ARG A 91 -16.38 6.17 -9.42
N LEU A 92 -16.09 7.34 -9.99
CA LEU A 92 -14.78 7.65 -10.55
C LEU A 92 -13.72 7.79 -9.45
N VAL A 93 -14.03 8.46 -8.33
CA VAL A 93 -13.10 8.55 -7.18
C VAL A 93 -12.80 7.16 -6.60
N VAL A 94 -13.83 6.32 -6.40
CA VAL A 94 -13.64 4.95 -5.91
C VAL A 94 -12.84 4.12 -6.91
N ALA A 95 -13.09 4.25 -8.21
CA ALA A 95 -12.34 3.55 -9.25
C ALA A 95 -10.86 4.00 -9.28
N LEU A 96 -10.58 5.30 -9.14
CA LEU A 96 -9.21 5.81 -9.06
C LEU A 96 -8.49 5.32 -7.79
N ALA A 97 -9.15 5.37 -6.64
CA ALA A 97 -8.59 4.86 -5.39
C ALA A 97 -8.30 3.35 -5.48
N ALA A 98 -9.22 2.57 -6.06
CA ALA A 98 -9.03 1.14 -6.29
C ALA A 98 -7.87 0.88 -7.27
N ALA A 99 -7.78 1.66 -8.36
CA ALA A 99 -6.69 1.55 -9.33
C ALA A 99 -5.33 1.88 -8.68
N LEU A 100 -5.25 2.94 -7.87
CA LEU A 100 -4.04 3.27 -7.11
C LEU A 100 -3.67 2.16 -6.14
N CYS A 101 -4.63 1.64 -5.36
CA CYS A 101 -4.39 0.50 -4.46
C CYS A 101 -3.84 -0.72 -5.21
N LEU A 102 -4.40 -1.02 -6.39
CA LEU A 102 -3.91 -2.10 -7.24
C LEU A 102 -2.46 -1.83 -7.68
N LEU A 103 -2.18 -0.64 -8.19
CA LEU A 103 -0.84 -0.24 -8.61
C LEU A 103 0.19 -0.36 -7.47
N PHE A 104 -0.13 0.14 -6.28
CA PHE A 104 0.75 0.01 -5.11
C PHE A 104 0.94 -1.45 -4.69
N SER A 105 -0.12 -2.26 -4.78
CA SER A 105 -0.04 -3.69 -4.48
C SER A 105 0.85 -4.44 -5.47
N LEU A 106 0.72 -4.15 -6.77
CA LEU A 106 1.57 -4.72 -7.82
C LEU A 106 3.03 -4.26 -7.67
N ALA A 107 3.25 -2.97 -7.35
CA ALA A 107 4.58 -2.43 -7.12
C ALA A 107 5.24 -3.10 -5.89
N GLY A 108 4.51 -3.21 -4.78
CA GLY A 108 4.98 -3.89 -3.57
C GLY A 108 5.29 -5.37 -3.82
N MET A 109 4.41 -6.08 -4.54
CA MET A 109 4.64 -7.47 -4.93
C MET A 109 5.90 -7.62 -5.81
N SER A 110 6.09 -6.72 -6.78
CA SER A 110 7.26 -6.72 -7.65
C SER A 110 8.55 -6.50 -6.86
N LEU A 111 8.54 -5.61 -5.86
CA LEU A 111 9.67 -5.41 -4.95
C LEU A 111 10.00 -6.68 -4.16
N LEU A 112 8.99 -7.34 -3.59
CA LEU A 112 9.17 -8.59 -2.84
C LEU A 112 9.76 -9.70 -3.71
N LEU A 113 9.22 -9.89 -4.92
CA LEU A 113 9.70 -10.87 -5.88
C LEU A 113 11.10 -10.56 -6.41
N SER A 114 11.46 -9.27 -6.53
CA SER A 114 12.78 -8.87 -7.02
C SER A 114 13.92 -9.19 -6.06
N ARG A 115 13.65 -9.48 -4.77
CA ARG A 115 14.69 -9.72 -3.77
C ARG A 115 15.63 -10.87 -4.14
N ASP A 116 15.07 -11.94 -4.70
CA ASP A 116 15.83 -13.13 -5.11
C ASP A 116 16.19 -13.11 -6.61
N ALA A 117 15.90 -12.00 -7.31
CA ALA A 117 16.29 -11.86 -8.71
C ALA A 117 17.81 -11.78 -8.82
N LEU A 118 18.36 -12.57 -9.74
CA LEU A 118 19.79 -12.57 -10.08
C LEU A 118 20.05 -11.73 -11.35
N PRO A 119 21.29 -11.30 -11.58
CA PRO A 119 21.66 -10.66 -12.83
C PRO A 119 21.22 -11.47 -14.06
N GLY A 120 20.47 -10.82 -14.95
CA GLY A 120 19.86 -11.44 -16.12
C GLY A 120 18.39 -11.86 -15.94
N ASP A 121 17.89 -11.93 -14.69
CA ASP A 121 16.47 -12.16 -14.42
C ASP A 121 15.65 -10.89 -14.69
N ALA A 122 14.40 -11.05 -15.13
CA ALA A 122 13.55 -9.93 -15.55
C ALA A 122 13.34 -8.86 -14.47
N LEU A 123 13.27 -9.26 -13.19
CA LEU A 123 13.06 -8.35 -12.06
C LEU A 123 14.37 -7.78 -11.47
N TYR A 124 15.54 -8.10 -12.04
CA TYR A 124 16.81 -7.62 -11.51
C TYR A 124 16.93 -6.09 -11.56
N GLY A 125 16.40 -5.46 -12.61
CA GLY A 125 16.35 -4.00 -12.70
C GLY A 125 15.54 -3.39 -11.56
N VAL A 126 14.44 -4.02 -11.15
CA VAL A 126 13.62 -3.58 -10.01
C VAL A 126 14.44 -3.64 -8.72
N LYS A 127 15.18 -4.74 -8.50
CA LYS A 127 16.08 -4.90 -7.36
C LYS A 127 17.10 -3.74 -7.28
N ARG A 128 17.81 -3.46 -8.38
CA ARG A 128 18.82 -2.37 -8.43
C ARG A 128 18.21 -0.99 -8.23
N THR A 129 17.00 -0.75 -8.74
CA THR A 129 16.29 0.53 -8.47
C THR A 129 15.89 0.67 -7.01
N ALA A 130 15.43 -0.41 -6.36
CA ALA A 130 15.08 -0.39 -4.94
C ALA A 130 16.32 -0.14 -4.06
N GLU A 131 17.46 -0.75 -4.40
CA GLU A 131 18.75 -0.50 -3.74
C GLU A 131 19.18 0.96 -3.89
N SER A 132 19.12 1.50 -5.12
CA SER A 132 19.45 2.90 -5.39
C SER A 132 18.55 3.87 -4.62
N ALA A 133 17.25 3.58 -4.54
CA ALA A 133 16.31 4.36 -3.75
C ALA A 133 16.64 4.30 -2.26
N SER A 134 16.96 3.11 -1.73
CA SER A 134 17.34 2.95 -0.32
C SER A 134 18.63 3.70 0.03
N LEU A 135 19.59 3.77 -0.90
CA LEU A 135 20.79 4.58 -0.73
C LEU A 135 20.47 6.09 -0.73
N GLY A 136 19.58 6.54 -1.62
CA GLY A 136 19.13 7.93 -1.67
C GLY A 136 18.37 8.37 -0.41
N LEU A 137 17.76 7.44 0.31
CA LEU A 137 17.12 7.66 1.61
C LEU A 137 18.08 7.53 2.81
N THR A 138 19.32 7.07 2.59
CA THR A 138 20.35 7.03 3.63
C THR A 138 20.97 8.42 3.72
N PHE A 139 20.92 9.05 4.90
CA PHE A 139 21.27 10.47 5.03
C PHE A 139 22.76 10.70 5.23
N ASP A 140 23.36 10.06 6.23
CA ASP A 140 24.76 10.27 6.58
C ASP A 140 25.72 9.52 5.67
N GLU A 141 26.89 10.11 5.42
CA GLU A 141 27.89 9.55 4.52
C GLU A 141 28.49 8.25 5.06
N GLU A 142 28.67 8.13 6.38
CA GLU A 142 29.18 6.90 6.99
C GLU A 142 28.25 5.71 6.70
N SER A 143 26.95 5.86 6.96
CA SER A 143 25.93 4.84 6.68
C SER A 143 25.79 4.58 5.20
N LYS A 144 25.93 5.60 4.32
CA LYS A 144 25.99 5.35 2.86
C LYS A 144 27.19 4.46 2.50
N GLY A 145 28.35 4.71 3.12
CA GLY A 145 29.55 3.91 2.97
C GLY A 145 29.31 2.44 3.35
N TYR A 146 28.76 2.20 4.55
CA TYR A 146 28.40 0.85 4.98
C TYR A 146 27.30 0.21 4.12
N LYS A 147 26.29 0.97 3.70
CA LYS A 147 25.20 0.49 2.83
C LYS A 147 25.72 0.03 1.46
N ARG A 148 26.71 0.73 0.90
CA ARG A 148 27.41 0.30 -0.32
C ARG A 148 28.17 -1.02 -0.11
N LEU A 149 28.86 -1.17 1.02
CA LEU A 149 29.51 -2.45 1.34
C LEU A 149 28.50 -3.59 1.55
N GLU A 150 27.32 -3.31 2.10
CA GLU A 150 26.22 -4.28 2.20
C GLU A 150 25.77 -4.74 0.80
N PHE A 151 25.60 -3.82 -0.16
CA PHE A 151 25.27 -4.19 -1.54
C PHE A 151 26.39 -4.99 -2.21
N ALA A 152 27.66 -4.64 -1.97
CA ALA A 152 28.78 -5.43 -2.44
C ALA A 152 28.68 -6.88 -1.90
N GLY A 153 28.47 -7.06 -0.60
CA GLY A 153 28.24 -8.39 -0.02
C GLY A 153 27.06 -9.13 -0.66
N ALA A 154 25.96 -8.44 -0.94
CA ALA A 154 24.80 -9.01 -1.62
C ALA A 154 25.13 -9.48 -3.06
N ARG A 155 26.01 -8.77 -3.79
CA ARG A 155 26.49 -9.20 -5.12
C ARG A 155 27.28 -10.51 -5.04
N LEU A 156 28.11 -10.70 -4.02
CA LEU A 156 28.80 -11.98 -3.81
C LEU A 156 27.80 -13.13 -3.58
N GLY A 157 26.75 -12.90 -2.79
CA GLY A 157 25.67 -13.88 -2.61
C GLY A 157 24.93 -14.19 -3.91
N GLU A 158 24.75 -13.22 -4.80
CA GLU A 158 24.17 -13.44 -6.14
C GLU A 158 25.09 -14.29 -7.03
N LEU A 159 26.40 -14.05 -6.97
CA LEU A 159 27.41 -14.85 -7.64
C LEU A 159 27.37 -16.30 -7.18
N GLU A 160 27.35 -16.53 -5.87
CA GLU A 160 27.22 -17.86 -5.27
C GLU A 160 25.93 -18.56 -5.74
N THR A 161 24.81 -17.85 -5.71
CA THR A 161 23.52 -18.38 -6.17
C THR A 161 23.53 -18.70 -7.68
N LEU A 162 24.19 -17.88 -8.51
CA LEU A 162 24.35 -18.15 -9.93
C LEU A 162 25.24 -19.39 -10.16
N VAL A 163 26.34 -19.53 -9.42
CA VAL A 163 27.20 -20.72 -9.49
C VAL A 163 26.41 -21.96 -9.09
N ASP A 164 25.63 -21.89 -8.02
CA ASP A 164 24.80 -22.98 -7.54
C ASP A 164 23.73 -23.37 -8.55
N ARG A 165 23.01 -22.38 -9.09
CA ARG A 165 21.92 -22.56 -10.06
C ARG A 165 22.38 -23.26 -11.34
N TYR A 166 23.60 -22.98 -11.79
CA TYR A 166 24.12 -23.48 -13.08
C TYR A 166 25.26 -24.50 -12.94
N ARG A 167 25.54 -25.00 -11.74
CA ARG A 167 26.62 -25.96 -11.47
C ARG A 167 26.58 -27.19 -12.37
N GLU A 168 25.40 -27.76 -12.55
CA GLU A 168 25.19 -28.98 -13.36
C GLU A 168 25.14 -28.70 -14.86
N SER A 169 24.94 -27.44 -15.25
CA SER A 169 24.76 -27.03 -16.66
C SER A 169 26.08 -26.83 -17.41
N GLY A 170 27.24 -27.04 -16.78
CA GLY A 170 28.56 -26.83 -17.39
C GLY A 170 28.98 -25.36 -17.51
N GLY A 171 28.28 -24.45 -16.84
CA GLY A 171 28.55 -23.02 -16.80
C GLY A 171 27.27 -22.18 -16.90
N GLY A 172 27.13 -21.15 -16.05
CA GLY A 172 26.01 -20.22 -16.09
C GLY A 172 26.19 -19.09 -17.11
N PRO A 173 25.21 -18.17 -17.22
CA PRO A 173 25.26 -17.06 -18.15
C PRO A 173 26.42 -16.12 -17.78
N LEU A 174 27.48 -16.10 -18.61
CA LEU A 174 28.68 -15.28 -18.42
C LEU A 174 28.35 -13.80 -18.14
N GLY A 175 27.37 -13.26 -18.85
CA GLY A 175 26.89 -11.89 -18.64
C GLY A 175 26.42 -11.64 -17.21
N GLY A 176 25.70 -12.58 -16.60
CA GLY A 176 25.22 -12.44 -15.22
C GLY A 176 26.36 -12.41 -14.20
N TYR A 177 27.36 -13.27 -14.35
CA TYR A 177 28.55 -13.25 -13.50
C TYR A 177 29.34 -11.94 -13.63
N LEU A 178 29.56 -11.47 -14.86
CA LEU A 178 30.29 -10.23 -15.12
C LEU A 178 29.54 -9.01 -14.58
N THR A 179 28.21 -8.97 -14.72
CA THR A 179 27.38 -7.93 -14.10
C THR A 179 27.53 -7.93 -12.58
N ALA A 180 27.40 -9.10 -11.94
CA ALA A 180 27.54 -9.20 -10.48
C ALA A 180 28.92 -8.73 -9.99
N LEU A 181 29.99 -9.12 -10.68
CA LEU A 181 31.37 -8.73 -10.35
C LEU A 181 31.61 -7.24 -10.55
N THR A 182 31.08 -6.66 -11.62
CA THR A 182 31.21 -5.23 -11.91
C THR A 182 30.46 -4.40 -10.88
N ASP A 183 29.24 -4.82 -10.54
CA ASP A 183 28.44 -4.17 -9.49
C ASP A 183 29.10 -4.30 -8.11
N PHE A 184 29.65 -5.47 -7.79
CA PHE A 184 30.43 -5.70 -6.56
C PHE A 184 31.60 -4.73 -6.47
N ASP A 185 32.44 -4.65 -7.50
CA ASP A 185 33.61 -3.77 -7.51
C ASP A 185 33.22 -2.30 -7.37
N ALA A 186 32.17 -1.87 -8.10
CA ALA A 186 31.65 -0.52 -8.01
C ALA A 186 31.14 -0.16 -6.60
N ASP A 187 30.33 -1.03 -5.99
CA ASP A 187 29.77 -0.82 -4.67
C ASP A 187 30.86 -0.91 -3.57
N ALA A 188 31.80 -1.87 -3.67
CA ALA A 188 32.91 -2.02 -2.75
C ALA A 188 33.87 -0.82 -2.79
N ALA A 189 34.26 -0.39 -3.99
CA ALA A 189 35.16 0.74 -4.17
C ALA A 189 34.50 2.07 -3.76
N ALA A 190 33.21 2.24 -4.00
CA ALA A 190 32.48 3.42 -3.53
C ALA A 190 32.39 3.46 -2.00
N GLY A 191 32.01 2.34 -1.37
CA GLY A 191 31.90 2.24 0.09
C GLY A 191 33.23 2.47 0.79
N SER A 192 34.31 1.82 0.32
CA SER A 192 35.64 1.95 0.91
C SER A 192 36.20 3.37 0.82
N ARG A 193 36.00 4.08 -0.30
CA ARG A 193 36.44 5.48 -0.44
C ARG A 193 35.74 6.41 0.55
N VAL A 194 34.43 6.23 0.77
CA VAL A 194 33.67 7.06 1.71
C VAL A 194 34.19 6.86 3.14
N LEU A 195 34.34 5.61 3.56
CA LEU A 195 34.83 5.28 4.90
C LEU A 195 36.29 5.72 5.12
N ALA A 196 37.16 5.56 4.10
CA ALA A 196 38.54 6.02 4.17
C ALA A 196 38.63 7.56 4.31
N ALA A 197 37.81 8.31 3.58
CA ALA A 197 37.76 9.77 3.68
C ALA A 197 37.26 10.24 5.06
N LEU A 198 36.29 9.55 5.65
CA LEU A 198 35.82 9.84 7.01
C LEU A 198 36.90 9.56 8.05
N GLY A 199 37.61 8.44 7.92
CA GLY A 199 38.74 8.10 8.78
C GLY A 199 39.86 9.15 8.71
N SER A 200 40.21 9.63 7.51
CA SER A 200 41.25 10.66 7.36
C SER A 200 40.85 12.05 7.85
N ASN A 201 39.56 12.35 7.95
CA ASN A 201 39.06 13.63 8.44
C ASN A 201 38.83 13.66 9.96
N SER A 202 39.01 12.51 10.63
CA SER A 202 38.78 12.36 12.08
C SER A 202 40.08 12.48 12.91
N ASP A 203 41.24 12.58 12.26
CA ASP A 203 42.56 12.88 12.84
C ASP A 203 42.89 14.38 12.74
#